data_AF-A0A2T2Y8T9-F1
#
_entry.id   AF-A0A2T2Y8T9-F1
#
_cell.length_a   1.000
_cell.length_b   1.000
_cell.length_c   1.000
_cell.angle_alpha   90.00
_cell.angle_beta   90.00
_cell.angle_gamma   90.00
#
_symmetry.space_group_name_H-M   'P 1'
#
loop_
_entity.id
_entity.type
_entity.pdbx_description
1 polymer ?
#
loop_
_entity_poly.entity_id
_entity_poly.type
_entity_poly.pdbx_seq_one_letter_code
_entity_poly.pdbx_strand_id
1 'polypeptide(L)'
;MGSMEQLEIKETKIQVRHHNVITNARHELSAVQLDIYFMMLSRLKPGDSKDTKYIISVKEIEELTGRQWNYQQLREATAGLIGKVFEIEEEDGLLQVAMMSSAKYLKGQGRIQLSIAEDLKPYLVDLKNNFTSFQLFCVLSMTSKYAKWLYVQFSRWKDLGAMTFEVEQLRYRLNLKDPSGKAPEQYKQWGQFKDYVLEPAIRQINEVSDLRVAYAVTEKKGKSIHKLTFTIKMVSHVQTVIPFESEELDREAAQLKGRLRDIGILDTNLINKILNSTELRKKANKCLYDISLRRKDIINPGGYFRTTLGI
;
A
#
# COMPACT_ATOMS: atom_id res chain seq x y z
N MET A 1 -33.93 -21.33 -19.89
CA MET A 1 -32.52 -21.50 -19.46
C MET A 1 -31.67 -20.61 -20.35
N GLY A 2 -30.95 -19.66 -19.77
CA GLY A 2 -29.94 -18.88 -20.52
C GLY A 2 -29.93 -17.41 -20.15
N SER A 3 -29.38 -17.06 -18.98
CA SER A 3 -28.97 -15.68 -18.66
C SER A 3 -28.22 -15.64 -17.32
N MET A 4 -26.97 -16.12 -17.28
CA MET A 4 -26.02 -15.82 -16.17
C MET A 4 -24.54 -15.86 -16.59
N GLU A 5 -24.16 -15.37 -17.78
CA GLU A 5 -22.74 -15.49 -18.21
C GLU A 5 -22.14 -14.26 -18.91
N GLN A 6 -22.58 -13.04 -18.57
CA GLN A 6 -21.99 -11.81 -19.13
C GLN A 6 -21.57 -10.73 -18.11
N LEU A 7 -21.69 -10.97 -16.80
CA LEU A 7 -21.41 -9.94 -15.78
C LEU A 7 -19.95 -9.91 -15.26
N GLU A 8 -19.18 -11.00 -15.30
CA GLU A 8 -17.86 -11.04 -14.62
C GLU A 8 -16.66 -10.48 -15.42
N ILE A 9 -16.76 -10.35 -16.75
CA ILE A 9 -15.60 -9.97 -17.60
C ILE A 9 -15.43 -8.44 -17.71
N LYS A 10 -16.51 -7.66 -17.54
CA LYS A 10 -16.49 -6.20 -17.76
C LYS A 10 -15.94 -5.44 -16.54
N GLU A 11 -16.41 -5.78 -15.33
CA GLU A 11 -15.97 -5.15 -14.08
C GLU A 11 -14.46 -5.33 -13.84
N THR A 12 -13.94 -6.53 -14.05
CA THR A 12 -12.51 -6.85 -13.84
C THR A 12 -11.60 -5.99 -14.71
N LYS A 13 -11.97 -5.76 -15.98
CA LYS A 13 -11.17 -4.96 -16.93
C LYS A 13 -11.15 -3.48 -16.57
N ILE A 14 -12.27 -2.96 -16.07
CA ILE A 14 -12.47 -1.58 -15.65
C ILE A 14 -11.66 -1.32 -14.36
N GLN A 15 -11.79 -2.19 -13.35
CA GLN A 15 -10.99 -2.11 -12.12
C GLN A 15 -9.48 -2.12 -12.40
N VAL A 16 -9.01 -3.00 -13.30
CA VAL A 16 -7.59 -3.06 -13.70
C VAL A 16 -7.13 -1.74 -14.34
N ARG A 17 -7.96 -1.09 -15.17
CA ARG A 17 -7.65 0.22 -15.76
C ARG A 17 -7.50 1.30 -14.69
N HIS A 18 -8.43 1.39 -13.74
CA HIS A 18 -8.37 2.36 -12.65
C HIS A 18 -7.13 2.17 -11.75
N HIS A 19 -6.81 0.92 -11.41
CA HIS A 19 -5.61 0.59 -10.64
C HIS A 19 -4.33 1.01 -11.38
N ASN A 20 -4.32 0.87 -12.71
CA ASN A 20 -3.20 1.30 -13.54
C ASN A 20 -3.10 2.83 -13.62
N VAL A 21 -4.21 3.56 -13.73
CA VAL A 21 -4.22 5.03 -13.74
C VAL A 21 -3.62 5.59 -12.45
N ILE A 22 -4.09 5.12 -11.30
CA ILE A 22 -3.58 5.62 -10.01
C ILE A 22 -2.16 5.15 -9.78
N THR A 23 -1.80 3.95 -10.24
CA THR A 23 -0.41 3.50 -10.23
C THR A 23 0.48 4.40 -11.06
N ASN A 24 0.09 4.75 -12.27
CA ASN A 24 0.87 5.56 -13.20
C ASN A 24 1.06 6.99 -12.71
N ALA A 25 0.00 7.64 -12.22
CA ALA A 25 0.08 9.00 -11.70
C ALA A 25 0.97 9.12 -10.44
N ARG A 26 1.15 8.04 -9.66
CA ARG A 26 2.17 8.02 -8.60
C ARG A 26 3.60 8.18 -9.11
N HIS A 27 3.89 7.81 -10.36
CA HIS A 27 5.24 7.90 -10.94
C HIS A 27 5.70 9.35 -11.12
N GLU A 28 4.74 10.27 -11.18
CA GLU A 28 4.99 11.71 -11.28
C GLU A 28 5.23 12.37 -9.94
N LEU A 29 4.91 11.70 -8.83
CA LEU A 29 5.08 12.24 -7.49
C LEU A 29 6.56 12.28 -7.10
N SER A 30 6.94 13.35 -6.41
CA SER A 30 8.25 13.45 -5.75
C SER A 30 8.34 12.48 -4.56
N ALA A 31 9.55 12.27 -4.03
CA ALA A 31 9.74 11.40 -2.86
C ALA A 31 8.92 11.88 -1.64
N VAL A 32 8.86 13.20 -1.40
CA VAL A 32 8.08 13.80 -0.30
C VAL A 32 6.58 13.64 -0.55
N GLN A 33 6.14 13.84 -1.80
CA GLN A 33 4.74 13.64 -2.17
C GLN A 33 4.32 12.18 -2.00
N LEU A 34 5.20 11.23 -2.33
CA LEU A 34 4.99 9.81 -2.07
C LEU A 34 4.90 9.51 -0.58
N ASP A 35 5.72 10.13 0.27
CA ASP A 35 5.64 9.96 1.72
C ASP A 35 4.29 10.42 2.27
N ILE A 36 3.84 11.62 1.87
CA ILE A 36 2.52 12.14 2.23
C ILE A 36 1.41 11.22 1.71
N TYR A 37 1.55 10.72 0.48
CA TYR A 37 0.59 9.81 -0.13
C TYR A 37 0.48 8.49 0.63
N PHE A 38 1.59 7.83 0.97
CA PHE A 38 1.57 6.57 1.70
C PHE A 38 1.04 6.74 3.14
N MET A 39 1.38 7.84 3.81
CA MET A 39 0.83 8.19 5.13
C MET A 39 -0.67 8.50 5.09
N MET A 40 -1.16 9.06 3.99
CA MET A 40 -2.58 9.26 3.76
C MET A 40 -3.27 7.91 3.54
N LEU A 41 -2.74 7.06 2.64
CA LEU A 41 -3.33 5.75 2.37
C LEU A 41 -3.39 4.87 3.63
N SER A 42 -2.38 4.96 4.51
CA SER A 42 -2.36 4.18 5.77
C SER A 42 -3.46 4.59 6.75
N ARG A 43 -4.02 5.79 6.59
CA ARG A 43 -5.11 6.34 7.40
C ARG A 43 -6.47 6.21 6.74
N LEU A 44 -6.51 5.84 5.46
CA LEU A 44 -7.74 5.63 4.70
C LEU A 44 -8.50 4.41 5.25
N LYS A 45 -9.81 4.53 5.46
CA LYS A 45 -10.66 3.45 5.97
C LYS A 45 -11.83 3.19 5.02
N PRO A 46 -12.29 1.92 4.93
CA PRO A 46 -13.58 1.64 4.30
C PRO A 46 -14.70 2.41 5.02
N GLY A 47 -15.50 3.17 4.27
CA GLY A 47 -16.61 3.95 4.82
C GLY A 47 -16.28 5.40 5.21
N ASP A 48 -15.06 5.89 4.93
CA ASP A 48 -14.74 7.31 5.10
C ASP A 48 -15.69 8.20 4.28
N SER A 49 -16.40 9.11 4.96
CA SER A 49 -17.33 10.04 4.31
C SER A 49 -16.58 11.09 3.48
N LYS A 50 -17.28 11.81 2.60
CA LYS A 50 -16.71 12.93 1.81
C LYS A 50 -16.00 13.99 2.66
N ASP A 51 -16.49 14.24 3.88
CA ASP A 51 -15.96 15.24 4.79
C ASP A 51 -14.73 14.79 5.59
N THR A 52 -14.36 13.52 5.50
CA THR A 52 -13.22 12.94 6.23
C THR A 52 -11.92 13.70 5.95
N LYS A 53 -11.23 14.08 7.03
CA LYS A 53 -9.95 14.78 7.02
C LYS A 53 -8.86 13.87 7.55
N TYR A 54 -7.76 13.72 6.80
CA TYR A 54 -6.63 12.88 7.18
C TYR A 54 -5.55 13.76 7.81
N ILE A 55 -5.19 13.46 9.06
CA ILE A 55 -4.14 14.21 9.78
C ILE A 55 -2.85 13.41 9.72
N ILE A 56 -1.82 14.00 9.10
CA ILE A 56 -0.47 13.44 9.06
C ILE A 56 0.42 14.27 9.98
N SER A 57 1.12 13.60 10.89
CA SER A 57 2.14 14.20 11.73
C SER A 57 3.46 14.27 10.96
N VAL A 58 3.97 15.48 10.72
CA VAL A 58 5.29 15.65 10.09
C VAL A 58 6.37 15.13 11.04
N LYS A 59 6.24 15.44 12.33
CA LYS A 59 7.16 14.97 13.38
C LYS A 59 7.27 13.44 13.41
N GLU A 60 6.16 12.74 13.22
CA GLU A 60 6.16 11.28 13.17
C GLU A 60 7.03 10.78 12.01
N ILE A 61 6.90 11.37 10.81
CA ILE A 61 7.75 10.99 9.67
C ILE A 61 9.22 11.31 9.94
N GLU A 62 9.51 12.46 10.53
CA GLU A 62 10.87 12.87 10.90
C GLU A 62 11.49 11.91 11.92
N GLU A 63 10.75 11.53 12.96
CA GLU A 63 11.16 10.57 13.99
C GLU A 63 11.40 9.17 13.40
N LEU A 64 10.51 8.72 12.52
CA LEU A 64 10.60 7.40 11.89
C LEU A 64 11.74 7.29 10.88
N THR A 65 12.00 8.35 10.13
CA THR A 65 12.96 8.32 9.01
C THR A 65 14.30 8.97 9.33
N GLY A 66 14.40 9.67 10.46
CA GLY A 66 15.56 10.49 10.83
C GLY A 66 15.75 11.75 9.97
N ARG A 67 14.81 12.05 9.06
CA ARG A 67 14.89 13.23 8.18
C ARG A 67 14.34 14.46 8.87
N GLN A 68 14.68 15.61 8.31
CA GLN A 68 14.10 16.90 8.67
C GLN A 68 13.42 17.48 7.45
N TRP A 69 12.17 17.85 7.59
CA TRP A 69 11.36 18.45 6.54
C TRP A 69 11.15 19.92 6.87
N ASN A 70 11.54 20.79 5.95
CA ASN A 70 11.27 22.21 6.13
C ASN A 70 9.88 22.58 5.60
N TYR A 71 9.36 23.70 6.10
CA TYR A 71 8.03 24.20 5.75
C TYR A 71 7.85 24.43 4.24
N GLN A 72 8.88 24.91 3.55
CA GLN A 72 8.83 25.22 2.12
C GLN A 72 8.68 23.95 1.28
N GLN A 73 9.50 22.93 1.55
CA GLN A 73 9.46 21.61 0.90
C GLN A 73 8.08 20.97 1.06
N LEU A 74 7.54 21.03 2.27
CA LEU A 74 6.20 20.55 2.58
C LEU A 74 5.15 21.33 1.76
N ARG A 75 5.19 22.67 1.82
CA ARG A 75 4.25 23.55 1.11
C ARG A 75 4.21 23.20 -0.38
N GLU A 76 5.38 23.13 -1.01
CA GLU A 76 5.54 22.76 -2.42
C GLU A 76 4.99 21.35 -2.70
N ALA A 77 5.32 20.36 -1.85
CA ALA A 77 4.82 19.00 -2.02
C ALA A 77 3.29 18.95 -1.97
N THR A 78 2.66 19.59 -0.98
CA THR A 78 1.20 19.64 -0.85
C THR A 78 0.52 20.41 -1.97
N ALA A 79 1.09 21.54 -2.41
CA ALA A 79 0.56 22.28 -3.55
C ALA A 79 0.63 21.46 -4.84
N GLY A 80 1.76 20.77 -5.06
CA GLY A 80 1.90 19.87 -6.19
C GLY A 80 0.94 18.68 -6.14
N LEU A 81 0.63 18.13 -4.95
CA LEU A 81 -0.37 17.06 -4.79
C LEU A 81 -1.78 17.53 -5.14
N ILE A 82 -2.16 18.75 -4.74
CA ILE A 82 -3.44 19.36 -5.12
C ILE A 82 -3.51 19.58 -6.62
N GLY A 83 -2.43 20.05 -7.25
CA GLY A 83 -2.37 20.32 -8.69
C GLY A 83 -2.29 19.07 -9.57
N LYS A 84 -2.18 17.87 -9.01
CA LYS A 84 -2.12 16.62 -9.78
C LYS A 84 -3.52 16.10 -10.09
N VAL A 85 -3.83 16.03 -11.38
CA VAL A 85 -5.08 15.49 -11.94
C VAL A 85 -4.85 14.06 -12.43
N PHE A 86 -5.82 13.20 -12.15
CA PHE A 86 -5.92 11.80 -12.56
C PHE A 86 -6.96 11.71 -13.67
N GLU A 87 -6.65 10.94 -14.70
CA GLU A 87 -7.53 10.70 -15.84
C GLU A 87 -7.99 9.25 -15.82
N ILE A 88 -9.25 9.03 -15.47
CA ILE A 88 -9.85 7.73 -15.22
C ILE A 88 -10.90 7.51 -16.32
N GLU A 89 -10.67 6.52 -17.18
CA GLU A 89 -11.64 6.09 -18.19
C GLU A 89 -12.73 5.24 -17.51
N GLU A 90 -13.95 5.78 -17.44
CA GLU A 90 -15.17 5.13 -16.94
C GLU A 90 -16.05 4.64 -18.11
N GLU A 91 -17.16 3.95 -17.82
CA GLU A 91 -18.02 3.43 -18.89
C GLU A 91 -18.76 4.53 -19.65
N ASP A 92 -19.09 5.62 -18.97
CA ASP A 92 -19.88 6.75 -19.43
C ASP A 92 -19.04 7.98 -19.81
N GLY A 93 -17.73 7.97 -19.54
CA GLY A 93 -16.84 9.04 -19.98
C GLY A 93 -15.46 9.04 -19.32
N LEU A 94 -14.72 10.13 -19.57
CA LEU A 94 -13.42 10.39 -18.95
C LEU A 94 -13.61 11.24 -17.69
N LEU A 95 -13.29 10.67 -16.52
CA LEU A 95 -13.22 11.40 -15.26
C LEU A 95 -11.84 12.04 -15.10
N GLN A 96 -11.81 13.36 -14.93
CA GLN A 96 -10.62 14.11 -14.55
C GLN A 96 -10.76 14.61 -13.11
N VAL A 97 -9.97 14.05 -12.20
CA VAL A 97 -10.11 14.30 -10.76
C VAL A 97 -8.76 14.60 -10.11
N ALA A 98 -8.70 15.59 -9.22
CA ALA A 98 -7.48 15.89 -8.47
C ALA A 98 -7.19 14.82 -7.38
N MET A 99 -5.93 14.63 -6.97
CA MET A 99 -5.64 13.73 -5.84
C MET A 99 -6.28 14.22 -4.53
N MET A 100 -6.08 15.51 -4.27
CA MET A 100 -6.43 16.15 -3.01
C MET A 100 -7.28 17.38 -3.29
N SER A 101 -8.39 17.50 -2.58
CA SER A 101 -9.24 18.70 -2.61
C SER A 101 -8.67 19.81 -1.73
N SER A 102 -7.89 19.49 -0.70
CA SER A 102 -7.19 20.50 0.10
C SER A 102 -6.05 19.92 0.95
N ALA A 103 -5.10 20.79 1.29
CA ALA A 103 -4.06 20.56 2.28
C ALA A 103 -3.92 21.79 3.19
N LYS A 104 -4.07 21.62 4.50
CA LYS A 104 -4.00 22.68 5.50
C LYS A 104 -2.87 22.40 6.50
N TYR A 105 -1.96 23.36 6.61
CA TYR A 105 -0.93 23.36 7.64
C TYR A 105 -1.51 23.79 8.99
N LEU A 106 -1.42 22.91 9.99
CA LEU A 106 -1.81 23.23 11.36
C LEU A 106 -0.61 23.86 12.08
N LYS A 107 -0.53 25.21 11.99
CA LYS A 107 0.57 25.99 12.57
C LYS A 107 0.78 25.65 14.05
N GLY A 108 2.03 25.50 14.46
CA GLY A 108 2.42 25.16 15.83
C GLY A 108 2.23 23.68 16.22
N GLN A 109 1.54 22.87 15.40
CA GLN A 109 1.26 21.47 15.73
C GLN A 109 2.17 20.46 15.03
N GLY A 110 2.93 20.89 14.00
CA GLY A 110 3.74 19.98 13.18
C GLY A 110 2.88 18.96 12.42
N ARG A 111 1.66 19.34 12.04
CA ARG A 111 0.68 18.47 11.39
C ARG A 111 0.15 19.10 10.11
N ILE A 112 -0.15 18.25 9.14
CA ILE A 112 -0.88 18.62 7.93
C ILE A 112 -2.22 17.89 7.93
N GLN A 113 -3.27 18.61 7.58
CA GLN A 113 -4.62 18.08 7.40
C GLN A 113 -4.93 18.02 5.91
N LEU A 114 -5.24 16.84 5.40
CA LEU A 114 -5.52 16.58 3.99
C LEU A 114 -6.98 16.21 3.79
N SER A 115 -7.50 16.55 2.61
CA SER A 115 -8.79 16.04 2.11
C SER A 115 -8.57 15.44 0.72
N ILE A 116 -9.05 14.23 0.51
CA ILE A 116 -9.05 13.57 -0.81
C ILE A 116 -10.23 14.14 -1.62
N ALA A 117 -10.10 14.24 -2.94
CA ALA A 117 -11.23 14.53 -3.81
C ALA A 117 -12.29 13.42 -3.69
N GLU A 118 -13.57 13.80 -3.65
CA GLU A 118 -14.68 12.86 -3.40
C GLU A 118 -14.69 11.72 -4.42
N ASP A 119 -14.58 12.06 -5.71
CA ASP A 119 -14.63 11.09 -6.82
C ASP A 119 -13.41 10.15 -6.85
N LEU A 120 -12.29 10.51 -6.19
CA LEU A 120 -11.10 9.65 -6.15
C LEU A 120 -11.13 8.64 -4.99
N LYS A 121 -11.95 8.87 -3.95
CA LYS A 121 -11.95 8.02 -2.74
C LYS A 121 -12.23 6.54 -3.03
N PRO A 122 -13.26 6.16 -3.83
CA PRO A 122 -13.57 4.76 -4.08
C PRO A 122 -12.36 4.01 -4.63
N TYR A 123 -11.68 4.62 -5.59
CA TYR A 123 -10.51 4.05 -6.22
C TYR A 123 -9.31 3.88 -5.28
N LEU A 124 -9.12 4.78 -4.30
CA LEU A 124 -8.03 4.67 -3.33
C LEU A 124 -8.31 3.61 -2.26
N VAL A 125 -9.58 3.39 -1.90
CA VAL A 125 -9.98 2.34 -0.93
C VAL A 125 -9.73 0.96 -1.55
N ASP A 126 -10.14 0.75 -2.80
CA ASP A 126 -9.86 -0.48 -3.54
C ASP A 126 -8.35 -0.73 -3.66
N LEU A 127 -7.60 0.36 -3.92
CA LEU A 127 -6.16 0.31 -3.99
C LEU A 127 -5.50 -0.08 -2.66
N LYS A 128 -5.98 0.45 -1.53
CA LYS A 128 -5.49 0.11 -0.18
C LYS A 128 -5.51 -1.40 0.04
N ASN A 129 -6.59 -2.08 -0.33
CA ASN A 129 -6.74 -3.53 -0.14
C ASN A 129 -5.66 -4.32 -0.91
N ASN A 130 -5.29 -3.85 -2.11
CA ASN A 130 -4.23 -4.42 -2.93
C ASN A 130 -2.80 -4.01 -2.51
N PHE A 131 -2.66 -3.03 -1.60
CA PHE A 131 -1.39 -2.44 -1.18
C PHE A 131 -0.87 -2.99 0.15
N THR A 132 -1.62 -3.90 0.77
CA THR A 132 -1.25 -4.62 2.00
C THR A 132 0.03 -5.46 1.90
N SER A 133 0.69 -5.50 0.74
CA SER A 133 1.88 -6.33 0.50
C SER A 133 3.20 -5.72 0.98
N PHE A 134 3.28 -4.41 1.24
CA PHE A 134 4.53 -3.72 1.64
C PHE A 134 4.42 -3.03 3.01
N GLN A 135 5.55 -2.75 3.64
CA GLN A 135 5.60 -2.11 4.95
C GLN A 135 5.74 -0.59 4.83
N LEU A 136 4.89 0.15 5.54
CA LEU A 136 4.88 1.62 5.52
C LEU A 136 6.23 2.19 5.98
N PHE A 137 6.78 1.67 7.08
CA PHE A 137 8.07 2.11 7.59
C PHE A 137 9.20 1.98 6.55
N CYS A 138 9.28 0.83 5.86
CA CYS A 138 10.31 0.60 4.85
C CYS A 138 10.21 1.61 3.70
N VAL A 139 8.99 1.81 3.15
CA VAL A 139 8.81 2.75 2.05
C VAL A 139 9.09 4.18 2.50
N LEU A 140 8.67 4.57 3.70
CA LEU A 140 8.92 5.89 4.24
C LEU A 140 10.40 6.12 4.45
N SER A 141 11.18 5.12 4.87
CA SER A 141 12.62 5.20 5.12
C SER A 141 13.48 5.43 3.88
N MET A 142 12.98 5.08 2.69
CA MET A 142 13.68 5.32 1.42
C MET A 142 13.63 6.79 1.01
N THR A 143 14.74 7.35 0.52
CA THR A 143 14.80 8.76 0.07
C THR A 143 14.58 8.90 -1.43
N SER A 144 14.90 7.86 -2.21
CA SER A 144 14.70 7.87 -3.66
C SER A 144 13.27 7.50 -4.02
N LYS A 145 12.62 8.31 -4.88
CA LYS A 145 11.31 7.95 -5.44
C LYS A 145 11.36 6.63 -6.22
N TYR A 146 12.49 6.33 -6.86
CA TYR A 146 12.70 5.08 -7.58
C TYR A 146 12.81 3.89 -6.63
N ALA A 147 13.47 4.05 -5.48
CA ALA A 147 13.53 3.04 -4.43
C ALA A 147 12.14 2.72 -3.89
N LYS A 148 11.38 3.75 -3.53
CA LYS A 148 10.00 3.61 -3.05
C LYS A 148 9.13 2.84 -4.04
N TRP A 149 9.22 3.19 -5.32
CA TRP A 149 8.46 2.52 -6.36
C TRP A 149 8.86 1.06 -6.51
N LEU A 150 10.16 0.79 -6.67
CA LEU A 150 10.67 -0.57 -6.87
C LEU A 150 10.33 -1.46 -5.68
N TYR A 151 10.42 -0.96 -4.45
CA TYR A 151 10.03 -1.67 -3.25
C TYR A 151 8.56 -2.11 -3.26
N VAL A 152 7.65 -1.20 -3.59
CA VAL A 152 6.21 -1.54 -3.69
C VAL A 152 5.99 -2.62 -4.74
N GLN A 153 6.71 -2.55 -5.87
CA GLN A 153 6.58 -3.61 -6.88
C GLN A 153 7.16 -4.93 -6.41
N PHE A 154 8.37 -4.97 -5.85
CA PHE A 154 8.97 -6.21 -5.36
C PHE A 154 8.16 -6.84 -4.23
N SER A 155 7.53 -6.03 -3.38
CA SER A 155 6.66 -6.50 -2.30
C SER A 155 5.44 -7.27 -2.82
N ARG A 156 4.94 -6.95 -4.02
CA ARG A 156 3.84 -7.70 -4.67
C ARG A 156 4.29 -9.06 -5.23
N TRP A 157 5.58 -9.22 -5.51
CA TRP A 157 6.16 -10.42 -6.12
C TRP A 157 7.07 -11.20 -5.15
N LYS A 158 7.08 -10.82 -3.87
CA LYS A 158 7.98 -11.40 -2.86
C LYS A 158 7.75 -12.89 -2.64
N ASP A 159 6.52 -13.38 -2.84
CA ASP A 159 6.18 -14.80 -2.72
C ASP A 159 6.65 -15.62 -3.94
N LEU A 160 6.71 -15.00 -5.12
CA LEU A 160 7.22 -15.59 -6.36
C LEU A 160 8.76 -15.57 -6.41
N GLY A 161 9.39 -14.65 -5.68
CA GLY A 161 10.84 -14.56 -5.50
C GLY A 161 11.62 -14.08 -6.73
N ALA A 162 10.97 -13.86 -7.87
CA ALA A 162 11.61 -13.29 -9.05
C ALA A 162 10.64 -12.42 -9.88
N MET A 163 11.18 -11.41 -10.54
CA MET A 163 10.43 -10.54 -11.44
C MET A 163 11.31 -10.08 -12.61
N THR A 164 10.80 -10.12 -13.83
CA THR A 164 11.54 -9.66 -15.02
C THR A 164 10.89 -8.40 -15.59
N PHE A 165 11.73 -7.43 -15.94
CA PHE A 165 11.32 -6.21 -16.64
C PHE A 165 12.15 -6.00 -17.90
N GLU A 166 11.50 -5.53 -18.95
CA GLU A 166 12.21 -4.84 -20.02
C GLU A 166 12.71 -3.49 -19.51
N VAL A 167 13.97 -3.15 -19.81
CA VAL A 167 14.59 -1.89 -19.37
C VAL A 167 13.78 -0.70 -19.87
N GLU A 168 13.30 -0.77 -21.10
CA GLU A 168 12.52 0.30 -21.71
C GLU A 168 11.19 0.51 -20.97
N GLN A 169 10.48 -0.57 -20.64
CA GLN A 169 9.26 -0.49 -19.84
C GLN A 169 9.53 0.09 -18.46
N LEU A 170 10.67 -0.26 -17.85
CA LEU A 170 11.05 0.29 -16.56
C LEU A 170 11.33 1.80 -16.64
N ARG A 171 11.93 2.30 -17.74
CA ARG A 171 12.13 3.74 -17.97
C ARG A 171 10.80 4.50 -18.07
N TYR A 172 9.82 3.97 -18.80
CA TYR A 172 8.49 4.56 -18.86
C TYR A 172 7.82 4.57 -17.48
N ARG A 173 7.85 3.44 -16.76
CA ARG A 173 7.24 3.32 -15.43
C ARG A 173 7.91 4.18 -14.36
N LEU A 174 9.19 4.49 -14.49
CA LEU A 174 9.90 5.39 -13.57
C LEU A 174 9.82 6.86 -14.01
N ASN A 175 9.01 7.17 -15.04
CA ASN A 175 8.87 8.50 -15.65
C ASN A 175 10.23 9.11 -16.04
N LEU A 176 11.11 8.27 -16.59
CA LEU A 176 12.41 8.67 -17.14
C LEU A 176 12.34 8.86 -18.65
N LYS A 177 11.30 8.31 -19.27
CA LYS A 177 11.01 8.42 -20.69
C LYS A 177 9.53 8.66 -20.86
N ASP A 178 9.19 9.65 -21.67
CA ASP A 178 7.81 9.99 -22.00
C ASP A 178 7.34 9.13 -23.18
N PRO A 179 6.26 8.33 -23.04
CA PRO A 179 5.69 7.56 -24.15
C PRO A 179 5.26 8.41 -25.34
N SER A 180 4.87 9.67 -25.10
CA SER A 180 4.46 10.61 -26.15
C SER A 180 5.64 11.37 -26.78
N GLY A 181 6.84 11.23 -26.23
CA GLY A 181 8.05 11.87 -26.72
C GLY A 181 8.10 13.40 -26.55
N LYS A 182 7.20 14.00 -25.76
CA LYS A 182 7.13 15.45 -25.54
C LYS A 182 8.17 15.91 -24.53
N ALA A 183 8.45 15.11 -23.49
CA ALA A 183 9.48 15.39 -22.51
C ALA A 183 10.82 14.72 -22.85
N PRO A 184 11.96 15.36 -22.52
CA PRO A 184 13.28 14.79 -22.78
C PRO A 184 13.52 13.55 -21.93
N GLU A 185 14.00 12.48 -22.57
CA GLU A 185 14.40 11.25 -21.87
C GLU A 185 15.61 11.49 -20.97
N GLN A 186 15.52 11.00 -19.72
CA GLN A 186 16.52 11.08 -18.68
C GLN A 186 17.32 9.76 -18.58
N TYR A 187 18.60 9.88 -18.21
CA TYR A 187 19.51 8.75 -18.03
C TYR A 187 19.55 7.79 -19.24
N LYS A 188 19.53 8.34 -20.46
CA LYS A 188 19.45 7.58 -21.73
C LYS A 188 20.48 6.44 -21.80
N GLN A 189 21.69 6.70 -21.34
CA GLN A 189 22.75 5.69 -21.32
C GLN A 189 22.52 4.66 -20.21
N TRP A 190 22.79 3.38 -20.49
CA TRP A 190 22.65 2.32 -19.48
C TRP A 190 23.44 2.61 -18.20
N GLY A 191 24.69 3.07 -18.31
CA GLY A 191 25.51 3.41 -17.14
C GLY A 191 24.83 4.44 -16.24
N GLN A 192 24.29 5.51 -16.83
CA GLN A 192 23.54 6.51 -16.08
C GLN A 192 22.28 5.95 -15.41
N PHE A 193 21.49 5.14 -16.13
CA PHE A 193 20.30 4.51 -15.54
C PHE A 193 20.68 3.58 -14.39
N LYS A 194 21.74 2.78 -14.57
CA LYS A 194 22.26 1.89 -13.55
C LYS A 194 22.71 2.69 -12.31
N ASP A 195 23.56 3.69 -12.50
CA ASP A 195 24.27 4.35 -11.41
C ASP A 195 23.40 5.38 -10.66
N TYR A 196 22.43 6.02 -11.33
CA TYR A 196 21.57 7.06 -10.73
C TYR A 196 20.17 6.55 -10.34
N VAL A 197 19.71 5.44 -10.90
CA VAL A 197 18.34 4.94 -10.68
C VAL A 197 18.38 3.57 -10.03
N LEU A 198 18.98 2.58 -10.69
CA LEU A 198 18.85 1.18 -10.31
C LEU A 198 19.65 0.83 -9.05
N GLU A 199 20.97 1.09 -9.05
CA GLU A 199 21.83 0.75 -7.92
C GLU A 199 21.48 1.54 -6.65
N PRO A 200 21.24 2.87 -6.68
CA PRO A 200 20.81 3.58 -5.50
C PRO A 200 19.49 3.05 -4.94
N ALA A 201 18.55 2.67 -5.81
CA ALA A 201 17.28 2.13 -5.39
C ALA A 201 17.41 0.75 -4.73
N ILE A 202 18.14 -0.16 -5.35
CA ILE A 202 18.37 -1.52 -4.82
C ILE A 202 19.16 -1.46 -3.52
N ARG A 203 20.18 -0.59 -3.44
CA ARG A 203 20.94 -0.36 -2.21
C ARG A 203 20.01 0.07 -1.06
N GLN A 204 19.18 1.10 -1.27
CA GLN A 204 18.24 1.55 -0.23
C GLN A 204 17.28 0.44 0.20
N ILE A 205 16.70 -0.31 -0.75
CA ILE A 205 15.81 -1.45 -0.45
C ILE A 205 16.54 -2.46 0.44
N ASN A 206 17.76 -2.85 0.06
CA ASN A 206 18.57 -3.80 0.80
C ASN A 206 19.06 -3.29 2.15
N GLU A 207 19.10 -1.98 2.39
CA GLU A 207 19.52 -1.40 3.66
C GLU A 207 18.36 -1.25 4.64
N VAL A 208 17.18 -0.83 4.16
CA VAL A 208 16.10 -0.33 5.03
C VAL A 208 14.81 -1.15 5.00
N SER A 209 14.73 -2.23 4.21
CA SER A 209 13.51 -3.04 4.11
C SER A 209 13.65 -4.51 4.49
N ASP A 210 12.49 -5.15 4.56
CA ASP A 210 12.27 -6.59 4.72
C ASP A 210 12.60 -7.43 3.47
N LEU A 211 13.17 -6.81 2.43
CA LEU A 211 13.56 -7.48 1.20
C LEU A 211 15.08 -7.44 0.97
N ARG A 212 15.59 -8.49 0.34
CA ARG A 212 16.91 -8.52 -0.29
C ARG A 212 16.73 -8.77 -1.78
N VAL A 213 17.17 -7.81 -2.58
CA VAL A 213 17.01 -7.78 -4.01
C VAL A 213 18.37 -7.79 -4.67
N ALA A 214 18.54 -8.70 -5.61
CA ALA A 214 19.63 -8.72 -6.58
C ALA A 214 19.03 -8.66 -7.99
N TYR A 215 19.82 -8.29 -8.99
CA TYR A 215 19.37 -8.31 -10.37
C TYR A 215 20.47 -8.81 -11.30
N ALA A 216 20.04 -9.43 -12.41
CA ALA A 216 20.91 -9.88 -13.48
C ALA A 216 20.38 -9.38 -14.83
N VAL A 217 21.30 -9.12 -15.76
CA VAL A 217 20.94 -8.90 -17.17
C VAL A 217 20.66 -10.25 -17.80
N THR A 218 19.41 -10.49 -18.17
CA THR A 218 18.98 -11.78 -18.73
C THR A 218 18.83 -11.76 -20.25
N GLU A 219 18.67 -10.58 -20.85
CA GLU A 219 18.62 -10.46 -22.31
C GLU A 219 19.33 -9.18 -22.77
N LYS A 220 20.15 -9.31 -23.83
CA LYS A 220 20.77 -8.20 -24.55
C LYS A 220 20.33 -8.24 -26.02
N LYS A 221 20.17 -7.07 -26.63
CA LYS A 221 19.92 -6.92 -28.07
C LYS A 221 21.09 -6.15 -28.69
N GLY A 222 22.04 -6.90 -29.25
CA GLY A 222 23.34 -6.35 -29.64
C GLY A 222 24.10 -5.83 -28.42
N LYS A 223 24.50 -4.55 -28.43
CA LYS A 223 25.18 -3.90 -27.30
C LYS A 223 24.22 -3.37 -26.21
N SER A 224 22.91 -3.31 -26.48
CA SER A 224 21.94 -2.77 -25.53
C SER A 224 21.43 -3.84 -24.58
N ILE A 225 21.19 -3.45 -23.33
CA ILE A 225 20.57 -4.30 -22.32
C ILE A 225 19.07 -4.22 -22.48
N HIS A 226 18.43 -5.37 -22.70
CA HIS A 226 17.00 -5.42 -23.01
C HIS A 226 16.16 -5.83 -21.80
N LYS A 227 16.55 -6.87 -21.07
CA LYS A 227 15.81 -7.36 -19.90
C LYS A 227 16.68 -7.50 -18.66
N LEU A 228 16.06 -7.18 -17.53
CA LEU A 228 16.58 -7.38 -16.18
C LEU A 228 15.66 -8.34 -15.44
N THR A 229 16.26 -9.34 -14.79
CA THR A 229 15.54 -10.20 -13.86
C THR A 229 16.03 -9.91 -12.46
N PHE A 230 15.08 -9.56 -11.60
CA PHE A 230 15.27 -9.30 -10.19
C PHE A 230 14.99 -10.58 -9.41
N THR A 231 15.88 -10.92 -8.49
CA THR A 231 15.68 -11.97 -7.50
C THR A 231 15.35 -11.30 -6.17
N ILE A 232 14.23 -11.69 -5.57
CA ILE A 232 13.65 -11.08 -4.37
C ILE A 232 13.64 -12.16 -3.29
N LYS A 233 14.24 -11.85 -2.13
CA LYS A 233 14.21 -12.70 -0.95
C LYS A 233 13.63 -11.92 0.21
N MET A 234 12.68 -12.50 0.93
CA MET A 234 12.23 -11.94 2.19
C MET A 234 13.30 -12.19 3.26
N VAL A 235 13.54 -11.18 4.09
CA VAL A 235 14.38 -11.30 5.27
C VAL A 235 13.60 -10.86 6.50
N SER A 236 13.80 -11.56 7.62
CA SER A 236 13.27 -11.12 8.91
C SER A 236 14.07 -9.90 9.37
N HIS A 237 13.65 -8.71 8.94
CA HIS A 237 14.12 -7.48 9.58
C HIS A 237 13.26 -7.21 10.81
N VAL A 238 13.91 -7.04 11.97
CA VAL A 238 13.27 -6.56 13.19
C VAL A 238 13.06 -5.06 12.99
N GLN A 239 11.85 -4.67 12.59
CA GLN A 239 11.48 -3.26 12.49
C GLN A 239 10.23 -3.01 13.31
N THR A 240 10.12 -1.78 13.80
CA THR A 240 8.88 -1.22 14.32
C THR A 240 7.87 -1.30 13.19
N VAL A 241 7.03 -2.34 13.21
CA VAL A 241 5.91 -2.41 12.29
C VAL A 241 5.12 -1.13 12.56
N ILE A 242 4.93 -0.31 11.54
CA ILE A 242 3.78 0.58 11.49
C ILE A 242 2.80 -0.20 10.63
N PRO A 243 1.97 -1.08 11.23
CA PRO A 243 0.98 -1.79 10.46
C PRO A 243 0.16 -0.77 9.70
N PHE A 244 -0.21 -1.10 8.47
CA PHE A 244 -1.19 -0.33 7.72
C PHE A 244 -2.57 -0.27 8.41
N GLU A 245 -2.72 -0.89 9.57
CA GLU A 245 -3.93 -1.01 10.37
C GLU A 245 -3.60 -1.26 11.85
N SER A 246 -2.74 -0.49 12.52
CA SER A 246 -2.40 -0.84 13.92
C SER A 246 -3.51 -0.49 14.91
N GLU A 247 -4.13 0.68 14.87
CA GLU A 247 -5.06 1.01 15.95
C GLU A 247 -6.39 0.24 15.90
N GLU A 248 -6.90 -0.11 14.72
CA GLU A 248 -8.19 -0.81 14.59
C GLU A 248 -8.03 -2.33 14.65
N LEU A 249 -7.01 -2.92 14.02
CA LEU A 249 -6.75 -4.35 14.21
C LEU A 249 -6.25 -4.66 15.62
N ASP A 250 -5.47 -3.77 16.26
CA ASP A 250 -5.07 -3.99 17.65
C ASP A 250 -6.27 -3.81 18.59
N ARG A 251 -7.20 -2.88 18.30
CA ARG A 251 -8.47 -2.77 19.03
C ARG A 251 -9.38 -3.97 18.79
N GLU A 252 -9.57 -4.42 17.55
CA GLU A 252 -10.40 -5.58 17.21
C GLU A 252 -9.79 -6.87 17.74
N ALA A 253 -8.46 -7.04 17.64
CA ALA A 253 -7.76 -8.18 18.21
C ALA A 253 -7.80 -8.14 19.74
N ALA A 254 -7.67 -6.97 20.38
CA ALA A 254 -7.82 -6.82 21.82
C ALA A 254 -9.26 -7.09 22.28
N GLN A 255 -10.26 -6.60 21.54
CA GLN A 255 -11.69 -6.85 21.80
C GLN A 255 -12.02 -8.33 21.61
N LEU A 256 -11.56 -8.95 20.51
CA LEU A 256 -11.74 -10.37 20.25
C LEU A 256 -11.05 -11.21 21.33
N LYS A 257 -9.81 -10.85 21.72
CA LYS A 257 -9.09 -11.50 22.82
C LYS A 257 -9.84 -11.38 24.15
N GLY A 258 -10.45 -10.22 24.44
CA GLY A 258 -11.33 -10.03 25.60
C GLY A 258 -12.52 -10.97 25.56
N ARG A 259 -13.28 -10.97 24.46
CA ARG A 259 -14.46 -11.82 24.26
C ARG A 259 -14.15 -13.31 24.32
N LEU A 260 -12.98 -13.73 23.82
CA LEU A 260 -12.51 -15.11 23.91
C LEU A 260 -12.24 -15.52 25.37
N ARG A 261 -11.67 -14.61 26.18
CA ARG A 261 -11.46 -14.85 27.61
C ARG A 261 -12.77 -14.91 28.38
N ASP A 262 -13.74 -14.05 28.02
CA ASP A 262 -15.07 -14.01 28.66
C ASP A 262 -15.85 -15.33 28.53
N ILE A 263 -15.59 -16.09 27.45
CA ILE A 263 -16.18 -17.42 27.23
C ILE A 263 -15.29 -18.57 27.73
N GLY A 264 -14.16 -18.29 28.40
CA GLY A 264 -13.28 -19.30 29.01
C GLY A 264 -12.18 -19.86 28.08
N ILE A 265 -11.85 -19.19 26.97
CA ILE A 265 -10.69 -19.54 26.15
C ILE A 265 -9.46 -18.79 26.72
N LEU A 266 -8.61 -19.50 27.46
CA LEU A 266 -7.41 -18.94 28.10
C LEU A 266 -6.08 -19.38 27.47
N ASP A 267 -6.12 -20.36 26.56
CA ASP A 267 -4.93 -20.86 25.88
C ASP A 267 -4.33 -19.78 24.97
N THR A 268 -3.13 -19.33 25.31
CA THR A 268 -2.44 -18.24 24.62
C THR A 268 -1.99 -18.63 23.21
N ASN A 269 -1.62 -19.90 22.98
CA ASN A 269 -1.24 -20.39 21.66
C ASN A 269 -2.46 -20.45 20.75
N LEU A 270 -3.60 -20.89 21.27
CA LEU A 270 -4.86 -20.94 20.53
C LEU A 270 -5.36 -19.52 20.19
N ILE A 271 -5.33 -18.61 21.16
CA ILE A 271 -5.68 -17.20 20.95
C ILE A 271 -4.79 -16.61 19.86
N ASN A 272 -3.48 -16.78 19.94
CA ASN A 272 -2.55 -16.24 18.95
C ASN A 272 -2.77 -16.87 17.56
N LYS A 273 -3.09 -18.18 17.48
CA LYS A 273 -3.45 -18.86 16.24
C LYS A 273 -4.71 -18.27 15.60
N ILE A 274 -5.74 -17.97 16.39
CA ILE A 274 -6.97 -17.33 15.94
C ILE A 274 -6.68 -15.88 15.51
N LEU A 275 -5.94 -15.13 16.33
CA LEU A 275 -5.58 -13.75 16.03
C LEU A 275 -4.65 -13.65 14.82
N ASN A 276 -3.85 -14.64 14.44
CA ASN A 276 -2.96 -14.52 13.28
C ASN A 276 -3.56 -15.09 11.97
N SER A 277 -4.82 -15.54 11.98
CA SER A 277 -5.49 -16.10 10.81
C SER A 277 -6.79 -15.37 10.49
N THR A 278 -6.85 -14.74 9.31
CA THR A 278 -8.05 -14.02 8.83
C THR A 278 -9.29 -14.90 8.78
N GLU A 279 -9.15 -16.17 8.39
CA GLU A 279 -10.26 -17.12 8.36
C GLU A 279 -10.76 -17.47 9.76
N LEU A 280 -9.85 -17.76 10.69
CA LEU A 280 -10.21 -18.11 12.06
C LEU A 280 -10.81 -16.92 12.81
N ARG A 281 -10.34 -15.69 12.56
CA ARG A 281 -10.97 -14.46 13.10
C ARG A 281 -12.43 -14.32 12.68
N LYS A 282 -12.74 -14.54 11.40
CA LYS A 282 -14.12 -14.45 10.89
C LYS A 282 -15.01 -15.52 11.53
N LYS A 283 -14.53 -16.77 11.59
CA LYS A 283 -15.25 -17.88 12.25
C LYS A 283 -15.46 -17.63 13.74
N ALA A 284 -14.44 -17.15 14.44
CA ALA A 284 -14.50 -16.81 15.87
C ALA A 284 -15.52 -15.71 16.16
N ASN A 285 -15.50 -14.62 15.39
CA ASN A 285 -16.45 -13.51 15.57
C ASN A 285 -17.91 -13.93 15.33
N LYS A 286 -18.14 -14.75 14.29
CA LYS A 286 -19.47 -15.33 14.02
C LYS A 286 -19.94 -16.22 15.17
N CYS A 287 -19.10 -17.14 15.64
CA CYS A 287 -19.43 -18.02 16.76
C CYS A 287 -19.71 -17.24 18.06
N LEU A 288 -18.90 -16.22 18.37
CA LEU A 288 -19.13 -15.36 19.53
C LEU A 288 -20.42 -14.53 19.43
N TYR A 289 -20.83 -14.15 18.22
CA TYR A 289 -22.13 -13.51 17.99
C TYR A 289 -23.27 -14.49 18.25
N ASP A 290 -23.18 -15.72 17.73
CA ASP A 290 -24.16 -16.78 17.97
C ASP A 290 -24.29 -17.11 19.48
N ILE A 291 -23.17 -17.18 20.19
CA ILE A 291 -23.14 -17.37 21.65
C ILE A 291 -23.85 -16.21 22.37
N SER A 292 -23.65 -14.97 21.91
CA SER A 292 -24.28 -13.80 22.53
C SER A 292 -25.80 -13.78 22.35
N LEU A 293 -26.31 -14.27 21.21
CA LEU A 293 -27.74 -14.39 20.92
C LEU A 293 -28.40 -15.54 21.70
N ARG A 294 -27.68 -16.65 21.90
CA ARG A 294 -28.20 -17.89 22.51
C ARG A 294 -27.73 -18.09 23.94
N ARG A 295 -27.45 -17.00 24.66
CA ARG A 295 -26.81 -17.00 25.98
C ARG A 295 -27.51 -17.88 27.03
N LYS A 296 -28.83 -18.13 26.89
CA LYS A 296 -29.62 -18.98 27.79
C LYS A 296 -29.59 -20.48 27.44
N ASP A 297 -29.25 -20.83 26.20
CA ASP A 297 -29.27 -22.21 25.69
C ASP A 297 -27.88 -22.88 25.73
N ILE A 298 -26.82 -22.09 25.90
CA ILE A 298 -25.44 -22.56 25.83
C ILE A 298 -24.85 -22.61 27.24
N ILE A 299 -24.85 -23.81 27.82
CA ILE A 299 -24.35 -24.08 29.18
C ILE A 299 -22.82 -23.91 29.27
N ASN A 300 -22.08 -24.30 28.23
CA ASN A 300 -20.62 -24.16 28.16
C ASN A 300 -20.19 -23.43 26.87
N PRO A 301 -20.11 -22.08 26.92
CA PRO A 301 -19.70 -21.26 25.78
C PRO A 301 -18.31 -21.62 25.22
N GLY A 302 -17.34 -21.90 26.09
CA GLY A 302 -15.98 -22.25 25.67
C GLY A 302 -15.86 -23.63 25.02
N GLY A 303 -16.69 -24.59 25.46
CA GLY A 303 -16.81 -25.90 24.81
C GLY A 303 -17.47 -25.79 23.44
N TYR A 304 -18.57 -25.06 23.36
CA TYR A 304 -19.29 -24.83 22.10
C TYR A 304 -18.41 -24.13 21.06
N PHE A 305 -17.61 -23.15 21.49
CA PHE A 305 -16.69 -22.42 20.63
C PHE A 305 -15.63 -23.34 20.00
N ARG A 306 -15.01 -24.20 20.80
CA ARG A 306 -14.00 -25.18 20.34
C ARG A 306 -14.56 -26.14 19.28
N THR A 307 -15.70 -26.76 19.58
CA THR A 307 -16.39 -27.67 18.64
C THR A 307 -16.76 -26.98 17.33
N THR A 308 -17.21 -25.72 17.39
CA THR A 308 -17.62 -24.96 16.19
C THR A 308 -16.44 -24.57 15.31
N LEU A 309 -15.28 -24.30 15.90
CA LEU A 309 -14.06 -23.94 15.17
C LEU A 309 -13.22 -25.15 14.74
N GLY A 310 -13.56 -26.36 15.18
CA GLY A 310 -12.83 -27.60 14.86
C GLY A 310 -11.46 -27.69 15.52
N ILE A 311 -11.35 -27.18 16.76
CA ILE A 311 -10.13 -27.06 17.57
C ILE A 311 -10.36 -27.54 18.99
#